data_AF-A0A937FMI2-F1
#
_entry.id   AF-A0A937FMI2-F1
#
_cell.length_a   1.000
_cell.length_b   1.000
_cell.length_c   1.000
_cell.angle_alpha   90.00
_cell.angle_beta   90.00
_cell.angle_gamma   90.00
#
_symmetry.space_group_name_H-M   'P 1'
#
loop_
_entity.id
_entity.type
_entity.pdbx_description
1 polymer ?
#
loop_
_entity_poly.entity_id
_entity_poly.type
_entity_poly.pdbx_seq_one_letter_code
_entity_poly.pdbx_strand_id
1 'polypeptide(L)'
;MTVKAFTFFALFAIPLPVQAQPYSTSMAQCAGLYDALTRLMTSVDKQESLAVAASRYLGSARAQAMREGRNDPEKAVEATYSSTRDEWIAKGARIVFSQESHDWAAYCRSFAQDQGIDLGLS
;
A
#
# COMPACT_ATOMS: atom_id res chain seq x y z
N MET A 1 6.59 -61.36 6.53
CA MET A 1 7.54 -60.25 6.29
C MET A 1 6.83 -59.21 5.45
N THR A 2 6.84 -57.97 5.91
CA THR A 2 5.91 -56.88 5.58
C THR A 2 6.27 -56.19 4.26
N VAL A 3 5.29 -56.03 3.36
CA VAL A 3 5.42 -55.21 2.14
C VAL A 3 5.25 -53.75 2.52
N LYS A 4 6.32 -52.95 2.41
CA LYS A 4 6.30 -51.50 2.66
C LYS A 4 5.93 -50.80 1.35
N ALA A 5 4.67 -50.42 1.19
CA ALA A 5 4.20 -49.61 0.07
C ALA A 5 4.78 -48.20 0.18
N PHE A 6 5.65 -47.82 -0.75
CA PHE A 6 6.09 -46.44 -0.94
C PHE A 6 5.01 -45.69 -1.72
N THR A 7 4.08 -45.06 -1.01
CA THR A 7 3.13 -44.12 -1.60
C THR A 7 3.88 -42.81 -1.88
N PHE A 8 4.24 -42.57 -3.13
CA PHE A 8 4.69 -41.27 -3.64
C PHE A 8 3.49 -40.31 -3.60
N PHE A 9 3.42 -39.46 -2.57
CA PHE A 9 2.44 -38.39 -2.49
C PHE A 9 2.93 -37.23 -3.38
N ALA A 10 2.52 -37.23 -4.65
CA ALA A 10 2.73 -36.09 -5.52
C ALA A 10 1.86 -34.92 -5.00
N LEU A 11 2.46 -34.00 -4.25
CA LEU A 11 1.85 -32.71 -3.94
C LEU A 11 1.64 -31.95 -5.25
N PHE A 12 0.43 -32.02 -5.80
CA PHE A 12 -0.05 -31.03 -6.76
C PHE A 12 -0.15 -29.68 -6.03
N ALA A 13 0.88 -28.85 -6.20
CA ALA A 13 0.80 -27.44 -5.89
C ALA A 13 -0.19 -26.79 -6.88
N ILE A 14 -1.46 -26.67 -6.47
CA ILE A 14 -2.46 -25.91 -7.22
C ILE A 14 -2.03 -24.43 -7.10
N PRO A 15 -1.67 -23.75 -8.20
CA PRO A 15 -1.39 -22.32 -8.13
C PRO A 15 -2.70 -21.62 -7.75
N LEU A 16 -2.78 -21.12 -6.51
CA LEU A 16 -3.86 -20.22 -6.13
C LEU A 16 -3.70 -18.94 -6.94
N PRO A 17 -4.78 -18.41 -7.55
CA PRO A 17 -4.71 -17.12 -8.21
C PRO A 17 -4.32 -16.08 -7.16
N VAL A 18 -3.10 -15.52 -7.29
CA VAL A 18 -2.79 -14.22 -6.70
C VAL A 18 -3.72 -13.24 -7.41
N GLN A 19 -4.88 -12.96 -6.81
CA GLN A 19 -5.65 -11.79 -7.23
C GLN A 19 -4.79 -10.59 -6.89
N ALA A 20 -4.24 -9.96 -7.93
CA ALA A 20 -3.64 -8.64 -7.78
C ALA A 20 -4.63 -7.76 -7.03
N GLN A 21 -4.18 -7.16 -5.93
CA GLN A 21 -5.02 -6.26 -5.14
C GLN A 21 -5.55 -5.13 -6.04
N PRO A 22 -6.76 -4.61 -5.78
CA PRO A 22 -7.28 -3.48 -6.55
C PRO A 22 -6.33 -2.29 -6.48
N TYR A 23 -6.16 -1.56 -7.59
CA TYR A 23 -5.26 -0.40 -7.63
C TYR A 23 -5.73 0.68 -6.66
N SER A 24 -7.05 0.84 -6.45
CA SER A 24 -7.57 1.78 -5.44
C SER A 24 -7.05 1.47 -4.04
N THR A 25 -6.84 0.19 -3.73
CA THR A 25 -6.32 -0.26 -2.44
C THR A 25 -4.83 0.09 -2.31
N SER A 26 -4.02 -0.12 -3.35
CA SER A 26 -2.61 0.31 -3.34
C SER A 26 -2.46 1.84 -3.24
N MET A 27 -3.30 2.60 -3.95
CA MET A 27 -3.30 4.08 -3.86
C MET A 27 -3.66 4.54 -2.44
N ALA A 28 -4.67 3.94 -1.82
CA ALA A 28 -5.09 4.27 -0.45
C ALA A 28 -3.99 3.93 0.59
N GLN A 29 -3.28 2.81 0.42
CA GLN A 29 -2.13 2.48 1.27
C GLN A 29 -1.01 3.53 1.15
N CYS A 30 -0.67 3.95 -0.07
CA CYS A 30 0.33 5.00 -0.28
C CYS A 30 -0.10 6.35 0.31
N ALA A 31 -1.40 6.70 0.23
CA ALA A 31 -1.92 7.88 0.93
C ALA A 31 -1.74 7.78 2.44
N GLY A 32 -2.09 6.63 3.03
CA GLY A 32 -2.00 6.41 4.48
C GLY A 32 -0.56 6.46 4.98
N LEU A 33 0.36 5.83 4.24
CA LEU A 33 1.79 5.89 4.48
C LEU A 33 2.29 7.34 4.48
N TYR A 34 2.05 8.10 3.41
CA TYR A 34 2.58 9.46 3.30
C TYR A 34 2.01 10.40 4.35
N ASP A 35 0.72 10.28 4.70
CA ASP A 35 0.15 11.02 5.83
C ASP A 35 0.83 10.64 7.15
N ALA A 36 1.01 9.34 7.42
CA ALA A 36 1.74 8.90 8.62
C ALA A 36 3.15 9.51 8.67
N LEU A 37 3.88 9.51 7.56
CA LEU A 37 5.21 10.11 7.49
C LEU A 37 5.21 11.62 7.77
N THR A 38 4.15 12.37 7.42
CA THR A 38 4.05 13.80 7.82
C THR A 38 4.08 13.99 9.34
N ARG A 39 3.57 13.02 10.10
CA ARG A 39 3.48 13.08 11.57
C ARG A 39 4.75 12.57 12.25
N LEU A 40 5.50 11.72 11.55
CA LEU A 40 6.69 11.06 12.09
C LEU A 40 7.98 11.78 11.73
N MET A 41 7.99 12.57 10.65
CA MET A 41 9.13 13.37 10.23
C MET A 41 9.16 14.74 10.92
N THR A 42 10.34 15.30 11.12
CA THR A 42 10.54 16.62 11.75
C THR A 42 10.75 17.77 10.76
N SER A 43 11.09 17.45 9.50
CA SER A 43 11.37 18.45 8.47
C SER A 43 10.07 18.98 7.85
N VAL A 44 9.79 20.26 8.07
CA VAL A 44 8.54 20.93 7.64
C VAL A 44 8.35 20.84 6.12
N ASP A 45 9.38 21.16 5.32
CA ASP A 45 9.29 21.10 3.85
C ASP A 45 8.92 19.69 3.34
N LYS A 46 9.45 18.65 4.01
CA LYS A 46 9.11 17.26 3.69
C LYS A 46 7.70 16.90 4.12
N GLN A 47 7.23 17.41 5.26
CA GLN A 47 5.85 17.20 5.70
C GLN A 47 4.84 17.78 4.69
N GLU A 48 5.08 18.98 4.17
CA GLU A 48 4.20 19.59 3.17
C GLU A 48 4.18 18.76 1.87
N SER A 49 5.36 18.40 1.36
CA SER A 49 5.49 17.59 0.15
C SER A 49 4.77 16.23 0.28
N LEU A 50 4.90 15.58 1.45
CA LEU A 50 4.23 14.32 1.76
C LEU A 50 2.71 14.49 1.92
N ALA A 51 2.24 15.59 2.51
CA ALA A 51 0.82 15.88 2.63
C ALA A 51 0.17 16.06 1.25
N VAL A 52 0.86 16.75 0.34
CA VAL A 52 0.43 16.88 -1.06
C VAL A 52 0.34 15.50 -1.71
N ALA A 53 1.40 14.69 -1.62
CA ALA A 53 1.43 13.35 -2.20
C ALA A 53 0.31 12.45 -1.63
N ALA A 54 0.06 12.50 -0.32
CA ALA A 54 -1.00 11.76 0.34
C ALA A 54 -2.39 12.16 -0.20
N SER A 55 -2.65 13.45 -0.34
CA SER A 55 -3.91 13.98 -0.88
C SER A 55 -4.15 13.57 -2.33
N ARG A 56 -3.11 13.65 -3.17
CA ARG A 56 -3.18 13.24 -4.58
C ARG A 56 -3.48 11.75 -4.73
N TYR A 57 -2.84 10.91 -3.91
CA TYR A 57 -3.18 9.49 -3.86
C TYR A 57 -4.59 9.23 -3.40
N LEU A 58 -5.06 9.90 -2.34
CA LEU A 58 -6.39 9.67 -1.79
C LEU A 58 -7.50 10.05 -2.80
N GLY A 59 -7.32 11.17 -3.51
CA GLY A 59 -8.20 11.55 -4.62
C GLY A 59 -8.19 10.52 -5.75
N SER A 60 -7.01 10.04 -6.13
CA SER A 60 -6.84 9.04 -7.19
C SER A 60 -7.44 7.68 -6.78
N ALA A 61 -7.27 7.29 -5.53
CA ALA A 61 -7.81 6.06 -4.95
C ALA A 61 -9.34 6.05 -5.03
N ARG A 62 -10.01 7.14 -4.66
CA ARG A 62 -11.48 7.26 -4.75
C ARG A 62 -11.95 7.13 -6.19
N ALA A 63 -11.33 7.87 -7.11
CA ALA A 63 -11.67 7.80 -8.54
C ALA A 63 -11.42 6.40 -9.11
N GLN A 64 -10.35 5.73 -8.70
CA GLN A 64 -10.02 4.37 -9.11
C GLN A 64 -10.98 3.34 -8.53
N ALA A 65 -11.38 3.48 -7.26
CA ALA A 65 -12.35 2.59 -6.62
C ALA A 65 -13.72 2.62 -7.31
N MET A 66 -14.13 3.80 -7.80
CA MET A 66 -15.33 3.93 -8.62
C MET A 66 -15.19 3.19 -9.96
N ARG A 67 -14.04 3.32 -10.64
CA ARG A 67 -13.77 2.61 -11.90
C ARG A 67 -13.69 1.10 -11.73
N GLU A 68 -13.21 0.65 -10.57
CA GLU A 68 -13.16 -0.76 -10.18
C GLU A 68 -14.53 -1.32 -9.78
N GLY A 69 -15.58 -0.50 -9.76
CA GLY A 69 -16.94 -0.93 -9.43
C GLY A 69 -17.11 -1.37 -7.98
N ARG A 70 -16.32 -0.80 -7.06
CA ARG A 70 -16.40 -1.18 -5.64
C ARG A 70 -17.73 -0.75 -5.02
N ASN A 71 -18.26 -1.60 -4.16
CA ASN A 71 -19.36 -1.21 -3.28
C ASN A 71 -18.86 -0.18 -2.27
N ASP A 72 -19.52 0.98 -2.20
CA ASP A 72 -19.15 2.11 -1.34
C ASP A 72 -17.65 2.48 -1.48
N PRO A 73 -17.25 3.04 -2.65
CA PRO A 73 -15.85 3.36 -2.97
C PRO A 73 -15.18 4.22 -1.91
N GLU A 74 -15.89 5.22 -1.40
CA GLU A 74 -15.41 6.16 -0.40
C GLU A 74 -15.05 5.44 0.89
N LYS A 75 -15.97 4.63 1.42
CA LYS A 75 -15.74 3.88 2.66
C LYS A 75 -14.63 2.84 2.51
N ALA A 76 -14.56 2.16 1.37
CA ALA A 76 -13.51 1.17 1.12
C ALA A 76 -12.11 1.80 1.08
N VAL A 77 -11.99 2.96 0.43
CA VAL A 77 -10.73 3.72 0.36
C VAL A 77 -10.38 4.28 1.73
N GLU A 78 -11.34 4.89 2.45
CA GLU A 78 -11.10 5.48 3.78
C GLU A 78 -10.66 4.43 4.80
N ALA A 79 -11.27 3.24 4.80
CA ALA A 79 -10.89 2.14 5.67
C ALA A 79 -9.43 1.69 5.42
N THR A 80 -9.03 1.60 4.15
CA THR A 80 -7.65 1.22 3.79
C THR A 80 -6.67 2.32 4.20
N TYR A 81 -6.97 3.57 3.85
CA TYR A 81 -6.15 4.74 4.17
C TYR A 81 -5.92 4.89 5.68
N SER A 82 -6.98 4.86 6.48
CA SER A 82 -6.90 5.02 7.94
C SER A 82 -6.16 3.85 8.59
N SER A 83 -6.46 2.61 8.20
CA SER A 83 -5.76 1.43 8.71
C SER A 83 -4.26 1.49 8.45
N THR A 84 -3.83 1.84 7.23
CA THR A 84 -2.41 1.97 6.90
C THR A 84 -1.78 3.13 7.67
N ARG A 85 -2.42 4.31 7.70
CA ARG A 85 -1.89 5.45 8.45
C ARG A 85 -1.64 5.10 9.92
N ASP A 86 -2.63 4.49 10.56
CA ASP A 86 -2.57 4.18 11.98
C ASP A 86 -1.53 3.07 12.27
N GLU A 87 -1.40 2.08 11.37
CA GLU A 87 -0.33 1.07 11.45
C GLU A 87 1.06 1.72 11.42
N TRP A 88 1.30 2.64 10.49
CA TRP A 88 2.59 3.31 10.34
C TRP A 88 2.90 4.25 11.51
N ILE A 89 1.90 4.96 12.01
CA ILE A 89 2.04 5.76 13.24
C ILE A 89 2.41 4.86 14.43
N ALA A 90 1.79 3.69 14.56
CA ALA A 90 2.06 2.76 15.64
C ALA A 90 3.49 2.18 15.61
N LYS A 91 4.11 2.06 14.43
CA LYS A 91 5.54 1.70 14.30
C LYS A 91 6.48 2.77 14.90
N GLY A 92 5.99 4.01 15.03
CA GLY A 92 6.68 5.12 15.69
C GLY A 92 7.76 5.78 14.84
N ALA A 93 8.29 6.92 15.32
CA ALA A 93 9.15 7.81 14.51
C ALA A 93 10.44 7.17 13.99
N ARG A 94 10.92 6.08 14.60
CA ARG A 94 12.11 5.36 14.11
C ARG A 94 11.88 4.65 12.78
N ILE A 95 10.63 4.36 12.40
CA ILE A 95 10.33 3.67 11.15
C ILE A 95 10.78 4.47 9.92
N VAL A 96 10.82 5.81 10.00
CA VAL A 96 11.21 6.68 8.88
C VAL A 96 12.65 6.48 8.42
N PHE A 97 13.49 5.85 9.26
CA PHE A 97 14.89 5.54 8.95
C PHE A 97 15.11 4.06 8.60
N SER A 98 14.03 3.28 8.53
CA SER A 98 14.09 1.84 8.26
C SER A 98 14.09 1.54 6.76
N GLN A 99 14.65 0.38 6.39
CA GLN A 99 14.56 -0.13 5.02
C GLN A 99 13.11 -0.30 4.57
N GLU A 100 12.22 -0.73 5.47
CA GLU A 100 10.78 -0.86 5.19
C GLU A 100 10.18 0.47 4.70
N SER A 101 10.48 1.57 5.38
CA SER A 101 10.00 2.89 4.94
C SER A 101 10.59 3.30 3.59
N HIS A 102 11.85 2.98 3.31
CA HIS A 102 12.47 3.27 2.03
C HIS A 102 11.85 2.46 0.89
N ASP A 103 11.61 1.17 1.12
CA ASP A 103 11.03 0.26 0.13
C ASP A 103 9.59 0.66 -0.20
N TRP A 104 8.79 0.98 0.82
CA TRP A 104 7.43 1.47 0.63
C TRP A 104 7.39 2.82 -0.08
N ALA A 105 8.27 3.76 0.26
CA ALA A 105 8.36 5.04 -0.43
C ALA A 105 8.82 4.87 -1.89
N ALA A 106 9.71 3.91 -2.18
CA ALA A 106 10.12 3.57 -3.54
C ALA A 106 8.98 2.93 -4.34
N TYR A 107 8.28 1.97 -3.74
CA TYR A 107 7.09 1.34 -4.32
C TYR A 107 6.04 2.38 -4.68
N CYS A 108 5.67 3.27 -3.75
CA CYS A 108 4.68 4.30 -4.02
C CYS A 108 5.16 5.22 -5.15
N ARG A 109 6.40 5.71 -5.14
CA ARG A 109 6.90 6.54 -6.26
C ARG A 109 6.82 5.83 -7.61
N SER A 110 7.23 4.57 -7.70
CA SER A 110 7.13 3.79 -8.94
C SER A 110 5.67 3.60 -9.36
N PHE A 111 4.81 3.25 -8.41
CA PHE A 111 3.40 3.02 -8.68
C PHE A 111 2.69 4.30 -9.14
N ALA A 112 3.01 5.45 -8.56
CA ALA A 112 2.48 6.73 -9.04
C ALA A 112 2.87 7.00 -10.50
N GLN A 113 4.13 6.73 -10.88
CA GLN A 113 4.59 6.88 -12.26
C GLN A 113 3.80 5.98 -13.21
N ASP A 114 3.62 4.70 -12.84
CA ASP A 114 2.86 3.73 -13.64
C ASP A 114 1.38 4.12 -13.79
N GLN A 115 0.81 4.78 -12.78
CA GLN A 115 -0.59 5.23 -12.77
C GLN A 115 -0.76 6.66 -13.33
N GLY A 116 0.32 7.34 -13.72
CA GLY A 116 0.26 8.73 -14.20
C GLY A 116 -0.12 9.76 -13.13
N ILE A 117 0.15 9.47 -11.85
CA ILE A 117 -0.10 10.36 -10.72
C ILE A 117 1.17 11.19 -10.49
N ASP A 118 1.11 12.51 -10.73
CA ASP A 118 2.16 13.41 -10.26
C ASP A 118 2.02 13.54 -8.74
N LEU A 119 3.05 13.21 -7.97
CA LEU A 119 3.03 13.31 -6.50
C LEU A 119 3.49 14.67 -5.98
N GLY A 120 4.05 15.54 -6.83
CA GLY A 120 4.66 16.79 -6.37
C GLY A 120 5.88 16.59 -5.45
N LEU A 121 6.46 15.38 -5.47
CA LEU A 121 7.69 15.06 -4.76
C LEU A 121 8.87 15.39 -5.68
N SER A 122 9.60 16.45 -5.36
CA SER A 122 10.85 16.87 -6.03
C SER A 122 12.06 16.10 -5.56
#